data_AF-A0A3D3PBG2-F1
#
_entry.id   AF-A0A3D3PBG2-F1
#
_cell.length_a   1.000
_cell.length_b   1.000
_cell.length_c   1.000
_cell.angle_alpha   90.00
_cell.angle_beta   90.00
_cell.angle_gamma   90.00
#
_symmetry.space_group_name_H-M   'P 1'
#
loop_
_entity.id
_entity.type
_entity.pdbx_description
1 polymer ?
#
loop_
_entity_poly.entity_id
_entity_poly.type
_entity_poly.pdbx_seq_one_letter_code
_entity_poly.pdbx_strand_id
1 'polypeptide(L)'
;EWQITYEVFRDLGIAFAVVILLIYILIVGWFQNFIVPLVMLAAIPLSLIGIILGHWMLHAYFTATSMIGFIALAGVMVRNSILLIDFINIRLK
;
A
#
# COMPACT_ATOMS: atom_id res chain seq x y z
N GLU A 1 3.31 -23.97 -16.00
CA GLU A 1 3.97 -22.67 -15.70
C GLU A 1 2.96 -21.53 -15.56
N TRP A 2 2.14 -21.21 -16.57
CA TRP A 2 1.12 -20.15 -16.48
C TRP A 2 0.10 -20.30 -15.32
N GLN A 3 -0.28 -21.53 -14.98
CA GLN A 3 -1.17 -21.82 -13.84
C GLN A 3 -0.54 -21.44 -12.50
N ILE A 4 0.75 -21.75 -12.31
CA ILE A 4 1.48 -21.45 -11.07
C ILE A 4 1.64 -19.93 -10.92
N THR A 5 1.97 -19.22 -12.00
CA THR A 5 2.04 -17.75 -11.99
C THR A 5 0.70 -17.15 -11.60
N TYR A 6 -0.40 -17.63 -12.20
CA TYR A 6 -1.73 -17.14 -11.87
C TYR A 6 -2.11 -17.37 -10.39
N GLU A 7 -1.84 -18.57 -9.87
CA GLU A 7 -2.07 -18.89 -8.46
C GLU A 7 -1.27 -17.99 -7.52
N VAL A 8 0.03 -17.79 -7.80
CA VAL A 8 0.89 -16.91 -6.98
C VAL A 8 0.38 -15.45 -6.98
N PHE A 9 0.01 -14.91 -8.15
CA PHE A 9 -0.52 -13.55 -8.25
C PHE A 9 -1.87 -13.41 -7.55
N ARG A 10 -2.75 -14.42 -7.66
CA ARG A 10 -4.03 -14.46 -6.92
C ARG A 10 -3.79 -14.44 -5.41
N ASP A 11 -2.90 -15.30 -4.92
CA ASP A 11 -2.64 -15.45 -3.50
C ASP A 11 -1.98 -14.18 -2.93
N LEU A 12 -1.06 -13.54 -3.67
CA LEU A 12 -0.51 -12.23 -3.34
C LEU A 12 -1.55 -11.10 -3.37
N GLY A 13 -2.48 -11.14 -4.33
CA GLY A 13 -3.59 -10.19 -4.41
C GLY A 13 -4.51 -10.29 -3.19
N ILE A 14 -4.83 -11.51 -2.76
CA ILE A 14 -5.61 -11.76 -1.53
C ILE A 14 -4.82 -11.27 -0.30
N ALA A 15 -3.52 -11.60 -0.22
CA ALA A 15 -2.67 -11.13 0.88
C ALA A 15 -2.62 -9.60 0.94
N PHE A 16 -2.53 -8.91 -0.19
CA PHE A 16 -2.56 -7.45 -0.26
C PHE A 16 -3.90 -6.87 0.23
N ALA A 17 -5.04 -7.49 -0.13
CA ALA A 17 -6.34 -7.07 0.37
C ALA A 17 -6.44 -7.21 1.90
N VAL A 18 -5.92 -8.31 2.46
CA VAL A 18 -5.83 -8.52 3.92
C VAL A 18 -4.95 -7.45 4.57
N VAL A 19 -3.80 -7.14 3.98
CA VAL A 19 -2.89 -6.08 4.47
C VAL A 19 -3.58 -4.72 4.50
N ILE A 20 -4.28 -4.32 3.42
CA ILE A 20 -5.05 -3.07 3.39
C ILE A 20 -6.09 -3.04 4.52
N LEU A 21 -6.83 -4.13 4.71
CA LEU A 21 -7.84 -4.23 5.76
C LEU A 21 -7.23 -4.07 7.15
N LEU A 22 -6.12 -4.77 7.43
CA LEU A 22 -5.42 -4.69 8.71
C LEU A 22 -4.90 -3.28 8.99
N ILE A 23 -4.29 -2.64 7.99
CA ILE A 23 -3.83 -1.26 8.07
C ILE A 23 -5.00 -0.32 8.37
N TYR A 24 -6.12 -0.48 7.66
CA TYR A 24 -7.31 0.34 7.88
C TYR A 24 -7.78 0.28 9.32
N ILE A 25 -7.99 -0.94 9.85
CA ILE A 25 -8.48 -1.14 11.22
C ILE A 25 -7.51 -0.56 12.25
N LEU A 26 -6.20 -0.77 12.06
CA LEU A 26 -5.17 -0.27 12.97
C LEU A 26 -5.16 1.26 13.03
N ILE A 27 -5.24 1.94 11.87
CA ILE A 27 -5.25 3.40 11.79
C ILE A 27 -6.56 3.97 12.34
N VAL A 28 -7.71 3.34 12.04
CA VAL A 28 -9.00 3.74 12.63
C VAL A 28 -8.92 3.68 14.16
N GLY A 29 -8.34 2.60 14.71
CA GLY A 29 -8.12 2.47 16.15
C GLY A 29 -7.18 3.54 16.71
N TRP A 30 -6.18 3.99 15.96
CA TRP A 30 -5.23 5.02 16.40
C TRP A 30 -5.84 6.42 16.38
N PHE A 31 -6.42 6.84 15.25
CA PHE A 31 -6.91 8.20 15.05
C PHE A 31 -8.37 8.39 15.49
N GLN A 32 -9.09 7.31 15.82
CA GLN A 32 -10.51 7.33 16.18
C GLN A 32 -11.37 8.05 15.12
N ASN A 33 -10.96 7.98 13.86
CA ASN A 33 -11.60 8.65 12.73
C ASN A 33 -11.57 7.70 11.52
N PHE A 34 -12.70 7.58 10.81
CA PHE A 34 -12.84 6.68 9.66
C PHE A 34 -12.40 7.29 8.33
N ILE A 35 -12.39 8.62 8.23
CA ILE A 35 -12.03 9.38 7.01
C ILE A 35 -10.51 9.49 6.88
N VAL A 36 -9.82 9.76 7.99
CA VAL A 36 -8.36 9.89 8.04
C VAL A 36 -7.67 8.66 7.39
N PRO A 37 -7.94 7.41 7.80
CA PRO A 37 -7.38 6.22 7.16
C PRO A 37 -7.71 6.09 5.67
N LEU A 38 -8.91 6.46 5.22
CA LEU A 38 -9.27 6.39 3.79
C LEU A 38 -8.37 7.31 2.95
N VAL A 39 -8.13 8.53 3.43
CA VAL A 39 -7.24 9.48 2.76
C VAL A 39 -5.80 8.95 2.70
N MET A 40 -5.34 8.28 3.76
CA MET A 40 -4.01 7.69 3.82
C MET A 40 -3.85 6.53 2.84
N LEU A 41 -4.86 5.65 2.77
CA LEU A 41 -4.84 4.49 1.86
C LEU A 41 -4.90 4.91 0.38
N ALA A 42 -5.46 6.09 0.05
CA ALA A 42 -5.47 6.61 -1.32
C ALA A 42 -4.05 6.82 -1.91
N ALA A 43 -3.03 6.97 -1.07
CA ALA A 43 -1.64 7.06 -1.51
C ALA A 43 -1.08 5.71 -2.01
N ILE A 44 -1.66 4.57 -1.60
CA ILE A 44 -1.18 3.24 -1.99
C ILE A 44 -1.42 2.96 -3.48
N PRO A 45 -2.65 3.11 -4.03
CA PRO A 45 -2.87 2.95 -5.48
C PRO A 45 -2.00 3.91 -6.32
N LEU A 46 -1.75 5.12 -5.81
CA LEU A 46 -0.89 6.08 -6.49
C LEU A 46 0.56 5.58 -6.63
N SER A 47 1.06 4.83 -5.64
CA SER A 47 2.40 4.24 -5.71
C SER A 47 2.56 3.21 -6.82
N LEU A 48 1.46 2.59 -7.28
CA LEU A 48 1.48 1.64 -8.40
C LEU A 48 1.94 2.31 -9.69
N ILE A 49 1.61 3.58 -9.90
CA ILE A 49 2.07 4.36 -11.05
C ILE A 49 3.60 4.42 -11.06
N GLY A 50 4.22 4.72 -9.91
CA GLY A 50 5.67 4.74 -9.76
C GLY A 50 6.32 3.37 -10.03
N ILE A 51 5.70 2.29 -9.57
CA ILE A 51 6.20 0.93 -9.78
C ILE A 51 6.14 0.55 -11.26
N ILE A 52 5.02 0.82 -11.94
CA ILE A 52 4.86 0.55 -13.38
C ILE A 52 5.87 1.35 -14.19
N LEU A 53 6.03 2.64 -13.88
CA LEU A 53 7.03 3.49 -14.54
C LEU A 53 8.46 2.98 -14.31
N GLY A 54 8.79 2.57 -13.09
CA GLY A 54 10.11 2.00 -12.77
C GLY A 54 10.41 0.73 -13.55
N HIS A 55 9.44 -0.19 -13.66
CA HIS A 55 9.58 -1.39 -14.47
C HIS A 55 9.74 -1.08 -15.95
N TRP A 56 8.98 -0.12 -16.46
CA TRP A 56 9.06 0.31 -17.85
C TRP A 56 10.44 0.92 -18.17
N MET A 57 10.93 1.82 -17.32
CA MET A 57 12.25 2.46 -17.49
C MET A 57 13.40 1.46 -17.44
N LEU A 58 13.30 0.44 -16.59
CA LEU A 58 14.33 -0.61 -16.43
C LEU A 58 14.15 -1.78 -17.41
N HIS A 59 13.12 -1.73 -18.26
CA HIS A 59 12.74 -2.81 -19.19
C HIS A 59 12.57 -4.16 -18.47
N ALA A 60 12.05 -4.11 -17.24
CA ALA A 60 11.84 -5.27 -16.38
C ALA A 60 10.36 -5.66 -16.37
N TYR A 61 10.09 -6.97 -16.35
CA TYR A 61 8.73 -7.48 -16.20
C TYR A 61 8.22 -7.31 -14.78
N PHE A 62 6.93 -7.01 -14.64
CA PHE A 62 6.27 -7.02 -13.34
C PHE A 62 6.05 -8.48 -12.89
N THR A 63 6.64 -8.88 -11.77
CA THR A 63 6.65 -10.26 -11.29
C THR A 63 6.04 -10.37 -9.88
N ALA A 64 5.94 -11.60 -9.36
CA ALA A 64 5.54 -11.85 -7.98
C ALA A 64 6.42 -11.08 -6.97
N THR A 65 7.72 -10.97 -7.23
CA THR A 65 8.64 -10.17 -6.41
C THR A 65 8.29 -8.68 -6.44
N SER A 66 7.87 -8.16 -7.59
CA SER A 66 7.37 -6.78 -7.74
C SER A 66 6.11 -6.54 -6.90
N MET A 67 5.20 -7.52 -6.83
CA MET A 67 4.03 -7.46 -5.94
C MET A 67 4.41 -7.46 -4.46
N ILE A 68 5.40 -8.28 -4.05
CA ILE A 68 5.91 -8.26 -2.68
C ILE A 68 6.48 -6.88 -2.35
N GLY A 69 7.27 -6.30 -3.27
CA GLY A 69 7.78 -4.93 -3.14
C GLY A 69 6.66 -3.88 -3.04
N PHE A 70 5.57 -4.03 -3.80
CA PHE A 70 4.39 -3.16 -3.71
C PHE A 70 3.72 -3.24 -2.33
N ILE A 71 3.55 -4.44 -1.78
CA ILE A 71 2.99 -4.66 -0.44
C ILE A 71 3.90 -3.99 0.62
N ALA A 72 5.23 -4.12 0.50
CA ALA A 72 6.17 -3.47 1.41
C ALA A 72 6.09 -1.93 1.32
N LEU A 73 5.99 -1.39 0.10
CA LEU A 73 5.82 0.05 -0.13
C LEU A 73 4.54 0.60 0.49
N ALA A 74 3.44 -0.15 0.45
CA ALA A 74 2.19 0.25 1.10
C ALA A 74 2.39 0.53 2.60
N GLY A 75 3.18 -0.28 3.30
CA GLY A 75 3.53 -0.05 4.71
C GLY A 75 4.36 1.22 4.93
N VAL A 76 5.34 1.49 4.05
CA VAL A 76 6.15 2.72 4.11
C VAL A 76 5.29 3.96 3.89
N MET A 77 4.40 3.92 2.90
CA MET A 77 3.48 5.03 2.59
C MET A 77 2.59 5.35 3.79
N VAL A 78 2.02 4.34 4.42
CA VAL A 78 1.19 4.49 5.62
C VAL A 78 1.98 5.14 6.75
N ARG A 79 3.22 4.69 7.01
CA ARG A 79 4.08 5.29 8.03
C ARG A 79 4.29 6.79 7.78
N ASN A 80 4.54 7.17 6.53
CA ASN A 80 4.74 8.57 6.16
C ASN A 80 3.45 9.39 6.34
N SER A 81 2.30 8.84 5.94
CA SER A 81 1.01 9.50 6.13
C SER A 81 0.64 9.67 7.60
N ILE A 82 0.92 8.66 8.46
CA ILE A 82 0.68 8.74 9.91
C ILE A 82 1.44 9.94 10.47
N LEU A 83 2.74 10.03 10.17
CA LEU A 83 3.59 11.11 10.66
C LEU A 83 3.13 12.49 10.19
N LEU A 84 2.77 12.63 8.90
CA LEU A 84 2.29 13.90 8.37
C LEU A 84 0.97 14.34 9.02
N ILE A 85 0.02 13.42 9.16
CA ILE A 85 -1.30 13.73 9.73
C ILE A 85 -1.18 14.03 11.23
N ASP A 86 -0.35 13.28 11.94
CA ASP A 86 -0.07 13.53 13.36
C ASP A 86 0.55 14.92 13.56
N PHE A 87 1.53 15.27 12.72
CA PHE A 87 2.14 16.61 12.73
C PHE A 87 1.11 17.73 12.47
N ILE A 88 0.21 17.55 11.50
CA ILE A 88 -0.86 18.52 11.22
C ILE A 88 -1.81 18.63 12.41
N ASN A 89 -2.20 17.50 13.01
CA ASN A 89 -3.12 17.47 14.15
C ASN A 89 -2.53 18.14 15.41
N ILE A 90 -1.22 17.95 15.66
CA ILE A 90 -0.50 18.63 16.74
C ILE A 90 -0.47 20.15 16.50
N ARG A 91 -0.37 20.61 15.25
CA ARG A 91 -0.30 22.05 14.93
C ARG A 91 -1.65 22.76 14.90
N LEU A 92 -2.75 22.04 14.68
CA LEU A 92 -4.11 22.58 14.71
C LEU A 92 -4.67 22.70 16.14
N LYS A 93 -4.07 22.01 17.10
CA LYS A 93 -4.34 22.16 18.54
C LYS A 93 -3.41 23.21 19.15
#